data_AF-A0A7S1DFB0-F1
#
_entry.id   AF-A0A7S1DFB0-F1
#
_cell.length_a   1.000
_cell.length_b   1.000
_cell.length_c   1.000
_cell.angle_alpha   90.00
_cell.angle_beta   90.00
_cell.angle_gamma   90.00
#
_symmetry.space_group_name_H-M   'P 1'
#
loop_
_entity.id
_entity.type
_entity.pdbx_description
1 polymer ?
#
loop_
_entity_poly.entity_id
_entity_poly.type
_entity_poly.pdbx_seq_one_letter_code
_entity_poly.pdbx_strand_id
1 'polypeptide(L)'
;KTASASTPLRILTFNVGLLRFRLCGVQVFANPPYAQERLQEIPNAIRQLRPDIVCLQECYENFHLEFITGSLSDILPHFARCPAGGSSGSKYHNALVVVSKFEVVAARFEAYREASALERLLANK
;
A
#
# COMPACT_ATOMS: atom_id res chain seq x y z
N LYS A 1 40.70 6.66 11.58
CA LYS A 1 39.37 6.71 10.93
C LYS A 1 38.40 5.93 11.80
N THR A 2 37.68 6.61 12.68
CA THR A 2 36.58 6.02 13.44
C THR A 2 35.45 5.72 12.44
N ALA A 3 34.97 4.49 12.40
CA ALA A 3 33.81 4.14 11.60
C ALA A 3 32.62 4.98 12.08
N SER A 4 32.06 5.82 11.21
CA SER A 4 30.79 6.48 11.48
C SER A 4 29.74 5.39 11.69
N ALA A 5 29.07 5.39 12.83
CA ALA A 5 27.99 4.46 13.10
C ALA A 5 26.88 4.67 12.07
N SER A 6 26.63 3.68 11.22
CA SER A 6 25.57 3.73 10.23
C SER A 6 24.22 3.87 10.92
N THR A 7 23.43 4.89 10.56
CA THR A 7 22.07 5.05 11.05
C THR A 7 21.23 3.82 10.66
N PRO A 8 20.50 3.18 11.59
CA PRO A 8 19.70 2.02 11.28
C PRO A 8 18.53 2.39 10.35
N LEU A 9 18.30 1.57 9.32
CA LEU A 9 17.17 1.70 8.42
C LEU A 9 15.88 1.27 9.12
N ARG A 10 14.83 2.09 9.05
CA ARG A 10 13.54 1.81 9.70
C ARG A 10 12.48 1.45 8.66
N ILE A 11 12.05 0.19 8.68
CA ILE A 11 11.03 -0.34 7.77
C ILE A 11 9.74 -0.59 8.55
N LEU A 12 8.63 0.00 8.10
CA LEU A 12 7.29 -0.27 8.60
C LEU A 12 6.57 -1.21 7.62
N THR A 13 6.00 -2.30 8.12
CA THR A 13 4.99 -3.07 7.37
C THR A 13 3.63 -2.81 7.99
N PHE A 14 2.63 -2.51 7.17
CA PHE A 14 1.31 -2.16 7.67
C PHE A 14 0.19 -2.58 6.72
N ASN A 15 -0.65 -3.49 7.20
CA ASN A 15 -1.91 -3.80 6.55
C ASN A 15 -2.92 -2.70 6.89
N VAL A 16 -3.30 -1.91 5.87
CA VAL A 16 -4.20 -0.77 6.05
C VAL A 16 -5.68 -1.18 6.05
N GLY A 17 -6.00 -2.42 5.68
CA GLY A 17 -7.34 -2.99 5.69
C GLY A 17 -8.36 -2.15 4.92
N LEU A 18 -8.01 -1.56 3.78
CA LEU A 18 -8.89 -0.59 3.10
C LEU A 18 -9.84 -1.26 2.09
N LEU A 19 -10.19 -2.53 2.32
CA LEU A 19 -11.15 -3.22 1.46
C LEU A 19 -12.54 -2.62 1.65
N ARG A 20 -13.10 -2.10 0.55
CA ARG A 20 -14.50 -1.69 0.46
C ARG A 20 -15.06 -2.04 -0.91
N PHE A 21 -16.35 -2.32 -0.96
CA PHE A 21 -17.11 -2.49 -2.20
C PHE A 21 -18.20 -1.44 -2.29
N ARG A 22 -18.29 -0.80 -3.46
CA ARG A 22 -19.31 0.21 -3.77
C ARG A 22 -20.19 -0.28 -4.93
N LEU A 23 -21.49 -0.13 -4.78
CA LEU A 23 -22.50 -0.34 -5.82
C LEU A 23 -23.18 1.00 -6.11
N CYS A 24 -23.13 1.47 -7.36
CA CYS A 24 -23.68 2.77 -7.77
C CYS A 24 -23.25 3.95 -6.86
N GLY A 25 -21.99 3.95 -6.40
CA GLY A 25 -21.43 4.99 -5.53
C GLY A 25 -21.65 4.78 -4.02
N VAL A 26 -22.63 3.94 -3.64
CA VAL A 26 -22.95 3.60 -2.26
C VAL A 26 -22.05 2.48 -1.78
N GLN A 27 -21.40 2.64 -0.62
CA GLN A 27 -20.63 1.56 0.01
C GLN A 27 -21.58 0.50 0.55
N VAL A 28 -21.49 -0.71 0.02
CA VAL A 28 -22.33 -1.85 0.42
C VAL A 28 -21.58 -2.83 1.33
N PHE A 29 -20.25 -2.76 1.36
CA PHE A 29 -19.41 -3.58 2.21
C PHE A 29 -18.09 -2.86 2.50
N ALA A 30 -17.56 -3.05 3.70
CA ALA A 30 -16.19 -2.72 4.07
C ALA A 30 -15.67 -3.72 5.10
N ASN A 31 -14.41 -4.11 4.99
CA ASN A 31 -13.74 -4.93 5.98
C ASN A 31 -12.26 -4.55 6.09
N PRO A 32 -11.78 -4.14 7.28
CA PRO A 32 -12.56 -3.76 8.47
C PRO A 32 -13.50 -2.56 8.22
N PRO A 33 -14.50 -2.33 9.09
CA PRO A 33 -15.41 -1.20 8.94
C PRO A 33 -14.68 0.16 9.02
N TYR A 34 -15.40 1.23 8.68
CA TYR A 34 -14.90 2.62 8.74
C TYR A 34 -13.64 2.87 7.89
N ALA A 35 -13.60 2.30 6.68
CA ALA A 35 -12.43 2.41 5.80
C ALA A 35 -12.06 3.86 5.46
N GLN A 36 -13.05 4.75 5.35
CA GLN A 36 -12.81 6.16 5.02
C GLN A 36 -12.20 6.93 6.18
N GLU A 37 -12.70 6.70 7.39
CA GLU A 37 -12.22 7.31 8.63
C GLU A 37 -10.81 6.82 8.94
N ARG A 38 -10.56 5.52 8.78
CA ARG A 38 -9.20 4.96 8.94
C ARG A 38 -8.23 5.49 7.90
N LEU A 39 -8.66 5.67 6.64
CA LEU A 39 -7.83 6.29 5.61
C LEU A 39 -7.30 7.66 6.03
N GLN A 40 -8.12 8.47 6.71
CA GLN A 40 -7.72 9.81 7.17
C GLN A 40 -6.63 9.77 8.25
N GLU A 41 -6.63 8.75 9.11
CA GLU A 41 -5.68 8.64 10.23
C GLU A 41 -4.36 7.94 9.86
N ILE A 42 -4.37 7.09 8.83
CA ILE A 42 -3.20 6.30 8.41
C ILE A 42 -1.95 7.17 8.17
N PRO A 43 -1.98 8.29 7.43
CA PRO A 43 -0.79 9.11 7.22
C PRO A 43 -0.20 9.67 8.51
N ASN A 44 -1.05 10.11 9.44
CA ASN A 44 -0.61 10.65 10.73
C ASN A 44 0.07 9.57 11.58
N ALA A 45 -0.51 8.36 11.62
CA ALA A 45 0.09 7.22 12.33
C ALA A 45 1.47 6.85 11.74
N ILE A 46 1.60 6.81 10.41
CA ILE A 46 2.88 6.55 9.73
C ILE A 46 3.92 7.62 10.09
N ARG A 47 3.54 8.91 10.05
CA ARG A 47 4.44 10.03 10.39
C ARG A 47 5.01 9.92 11.80
N GLN A 48 4.18 9.56 12.78
CA GLN A 48 4.62 9.43 14.19
C GLN A 48 5.69 8.36 14.36
N LEU A 49 5.63 7.29 13.56
CA LEU A 49 6.61 6.22 13.59
C LEU A 49 7.95 6.61 12.93
N ARG A 50 7.98 7.65 12.09
CA ARG A 50 9.16 8.13 11.34
C ARG A 50 9.93 7.01 10.61
N PRO A 51 9.26 6.20 9.77
CA PRO A 51 9.94 5.17 8.98
C PRO A 51 10.74 5.79 7.83
N ASP A 52 11.73 5.05 7.33
CA ASP A 52 12.40 5.38 6.07
C ASP A 52 11.72 4.69 4.87
N ILE A 53 11.10 3.53 5.11
CA ILE A 53 10.36 2.75 4.12
C ILE A 53 9.07 2.21 4.74
N VAL A 54 7.97 2.23 3.99
CA VAL A 54 6.67 1.69 4.37
C VAL A 54 6.19 0.69 3.32
N CYS A 55 5.90 -0.53 3.76
CA CYS A 55 5.30 -1.59 2.96
C CYS A 55 3.81 -1.71 3.36
N LEU A 56 2.91 -1.28 2.48
CA LEU A 56 1.47 -1.32 2.70
C LEU A 56 0.86 -2.59 2.10
N GLN A 57 -0.07 -3.21 2.83
CA GLN A 57 -0.94 -4.28 2.34
C GLN A 57 -2.41 -3.85 2.41
N GLU A 58 -3.27 -4.46 1.59
CA GLU A 58 -4.70 -4.15 1.52
C GLU A 58 -5.02 -2.69 1.09
N CYS A 59 -4.12 -2.09 0.30
CA CYS A 59 -4.33 -0.79 -0.35
C CYS A 59 -4.83 -0.99 -1.78
N TYR A 60 -6.14 -1.23 -1.93
CA TYR A 60 -6.72 -1.72 -3.19
C TYR A 60 -6.98 -0.65 -4.26
N GLU A 61 -7.64 0.46 -3.88
CA GLU A 61 -8.12 1.49 -4.81
C GLU A 61 -7.05 2.56 -5.09
N ASN A 62 -7.03 3.11 -6.32
CA ASN A 62 -6.15 4.22 -6.69
C ASN A 62 -6.31 5.43 -5.77
N PHE A 63 -7.54 5.78 -5.40
CA PHE A 63 -7.79 6.89 -4.50
C PHE A 63 -7.13 6.70 -3.12
N HIS A 64 -7.11 5.48 -2.58
CA HIS A 64 -6.44 5.21 -1.30
C HIS A 64 -4.93 5.41 -1.42
N LEU A 65 -4.34 4.90 -2.50
CA LEU A 65 -2.92 5.09 -2.81
C LEU A 65 -2.60 6.59 -2.92
N GLU A 66 -3.28 7.30 -3.81
CA GLU A 66 -3.07 8.73 -4.08
C GLU A 66 -3.18 9.56 -2.81
N PHE A 67 -4.19 9.28 -1.98
CA PHE A 67 -4.36 9.95 -0.70
C PHE A 67 -3.18 9.70 0.25
N ILE A 68 -2.77 8.44 0.43
CA ILE A 68 -1.68 8.08 1.34
C ILE A 68 -0.35 8.64 0.85
N THR A 69 0.01 8.42 -0.42
CA THR A 69 1.30 8.89 -0.98
C THR A 69 1.35 10.40 -1.08
N GLY A 70 0.26 11.05 -1.48
CA GLY A 70 0.17 12.51 -1.48
C GLY A 70 0.35 13.08 -0.08
N SER A 71 -0.31 12.47 0.91
CA SER A 71 -0.23 12.88 2.31
C SER A 71 1.14 12.63 2.95
N LEU A 72 1.99 11.76 2.38
CA LEU A 72 3.31 11.44 2.92
C LEU A 72 4.46 11.98 2.07
N SER A 73 4.15 12.67 0.97
CA SER A 73 5.13 13.12 -0.03
C SER A 73 6.25 14.00 0.52
N ASP A 74 5.99 14.71 1.63
CA ASP A 74 6.96 15.55 2.33
C ASP A 74 8.08 14.76 3.04
N ILE A 75 7.80 13.51 3.45
CA ILE A 75 8.75 12.66 4.19
C ILE A 75 9.13 11.36 3.47
N LEU A 76 8.26 10.89 2.57
CA LEU A 76 8.39 9.65 1.80
C LEU A 76 7.97 9.94 0.34
N PRO A 77 8.79 10.70 -0.42
CA PRO A 77 8.40 11.23 -1.73
C PRO A 77 8.32 10.17 -2.85
N HIS A 78 8.91 8.99 -2.64
CA HIS A 78 8.97 7.95 -3.66
C HIS A 78 8.01 6.81 -3.32
N PHE A 79 7.41 6.20 -4.33
CA PHE A 79 6.63 4.99 -4.13
C PHE A 79 6.71 4.08 -5.35
N ALA A 80 6.44 2.80 -5.13
CA ALA A 80 6.30 1.81 -6.18
C ALA A 80 5.06 0.96 -5.95
N ARG A 81 4.34 0.73 -7.05
CA ARG A 81 3.25 -0.22 -7.16
C ARG A 81 3.39 -0.94 -8.49
N CYS A 82 3.40 -2.26 -8.45
CA CYS A 82 3.46 -3.08 -9.64
C CYS A 82 2.06 -3.62 -9.95
N PRO A 83 1.64 -3.69 -11.22
CA PRO A 83 0.39 -4.34 -11.57
C PRO A 83 0.46 -5.85 -11.23
N ALA A 84 -0.65 -6.39 -10.69
CA ALA A 84 -0.87 -7.83 -10.77
C ALA A 84 -1.15 -8.15 -12.25
N GLY A 85 -0.59 -9.23 -12.80
CA GLY A 85 -0.71 -9.57 -14.23
C GLY A 85 -2.11 -9.97 -14.72
N GLY A 86 -3.18 -9.45 -14.10
CA GLY A 86 -4.58 -9.64 -14.50
C GLY A 86 -5.03 -8.68 -15.60
N SER A 87 -6.19 -8.98 -16.18
CA SER A 87 -6.78 -8.27 -17.33
C SER A 87 -6.90 -6.76 -17.09
N SER A 88 -6.47 -5.98 -18.08
CA SER A 88 -6.57 -4.52 -18.11
C SER A 88 -8.03 -4.07 -17.90
N GLY A 89 -8.39 -3.56 -16.71
CA GLY A 89 -9.74 -3.07 -16.42
C GLY A 89 -10.22 -3.15 -14.96
N SER A 90 -9.52 -3.88 -14.07
CA SER A 90 -9.89 -3.95 -12.65
C SER A 90 -9.52 -2.67 -11.89
N LYS A 91 -10.46 -2.17 -11.07
CA LYS A 91 -10.21 -1.06 -10.13
C LYS A 91 -9.37 -1.49 -8.92
N TYR A 92 -9.20 -2.81 -8.73
CA TYR A 92 -8.48 -3.40 -7.62
C TYR A 92 -7.11 -3.85 -8.13
N HIS A 93 -6.05 -3.44 -7.46
CA HIS A 93 -4.69 -3.93 -7.73
C HIS A 93 -4.32 -5.05 -6.75
N ASN A 94 -3.11 -5.61 -6.85
CA ASN A 94 -2.56 -6.62 -5.91
C ASN A 94 -2.47 -6.15 -4.44
N ALA A 95 -2.95 -4.94 -4.14
CA ALA A 95 -3.06 -4.34 -2.82
C ALA A 95 -1.73 -4.07 -2.10
N LEU A 96 -0.60 -4.21 -2.80
CA LEU A 96 0.74 -4.00 -2.28
C LEU A 96 1.31 -2.68 -2.80
N VAL A 97 1.86 -1.90 -1.88
CA VAL A 97 2.53 -0.62 -2.19
C VAL A 97 3.77 -0.48 -1.32
N VAL A 98 4.86 -0.01 -1.90
CA VAL A 98 6.04 0.43 -1.14
C VAL A 98 6.15 1.95 -1.25
N VAL A 99 6.24 2.64 -0.13
CA VAL A 99 6.49 4.10 -0.03
C VAL A 99 7.84 4.29 0.64
N SER A 100 8.65 5.23 0.16
CA SER A 100 10.07 5.29 0.48
C SER A 100 10.58 6.73 0.53
N LYS A 101 11.47 6.96 1.50
CA LYS A 101 12.31 8.17 1.58
C LYS A 101 13.34 8.24 0.47
N PHE A 102 13.77 7.07 -0.02
CA PHE A 102 14.79 6.92 -1.06
C PHE A 102 14.16 6.61 -2.41
N GLU A 103 14.83 7.00 -3.49
CA GLU A 103 14.41 6.72 -4.86
C GLU A 103 14.23 5.22 -5.09
N VAL A 104 13.11 4.84 -5.72
CA VAL A 104 12.86 3.46 -6.12
C VAL A 104 13.33 3.26 -7.56
N VAL A 105 14.51 2.65 -7.70
CA VAL A 105 15.16 2.44 -9.01
C VAL A 105 14.46 1.34 -9.84
N ALA A 106 13.94 0.32 -9.17
CA ALA A 106 13.24 -0.79 -9.82
C ALA A 106 12.23 -1.44 -8.86
N ALA A 107 11.13 -1.93 -9.42
CA ALA A 107 10.14 -2.71 -8.68
C ALA A 107 9.57 -3.83 -9.57
N ARG A 108 9.37 -5.00 -8.98
CA ARG A 108 8.78 -6.17 -9.65
C ARG A 108 7.77 -6.81 -8.71
N PHE A 109 6.62 -7.20 -9.25
CA PHE A 109 5.66 -8.04 -8.55
C PHE A 109 5.93 -9.51 -8.87
N GLU A 110 5.91 -10.34 -7.83
CA GLU A 110 6.02 -11.78 -7.93
C GLU A 110 4.75 -12.38 -7.34
N ALA A 111 3.89 -12.93 -8.20
CA ALA A 111 2.71 -13.64 -7.75
C ALA A 111 3.11 -14.96 -7.08
N TYR A 112 2.36 -15.37 -6.04
CA TYR A 112 2.50 -16.71 -5.48
C TYR A 112 2.22 -17.77 -6.54
N ARG A 113 3.09 -18.79 -6.64
CA ARG A 113 2.93 -19.93 -7.57
C ARG A 113 1.69 -20.77 -7.26
N GLU A 114 1.41 -20.93 -5.97
CA GLU A 114 0.27 -21.67 -5.43
C GLU A 114 -0.54 -20.75 -4.52
N ALA A 115 -1.37 -19.90 -5.12
CA ALA A 115 -2.44 -19.21 -4.40
C ALA A 115 -3.65 -20.13 -4.34
N SER A 116 -4.34 -20.17 -3.19
CA SER A 116 -5.66 -20.78 -3.06
C SER A 116 -6.62 -20.18 -4.10
N ALA A 117 -7.67 -20.89 -4.49
CA ALA A 117 -8.61 -20.38 -5.51
C ALA A 117 -9.19 -19.00 -5.12
N LEU A 118 -9.35 -18.75 -3.81
CA LEU A 118 -9.80 -17.48 -3.25
C LEU A 118 -8.74 -16.37 -3.41
N GLU A 119 -7.47 -16.66 -3.12
CA GLU A 119 -6.37 -15.72 -3.33
C GLU A 119 -6.12 -15.46 -4.80
N ARG A 120 -6.26 -16.44 -5.69
CA ARG A 120 -6.21 -16.19 -7.15
C ARG A 120 -7.32 -15.23 -7.58
N LEU A 121 -8.52 -15.38 -7.02
CA LEU A 121 -9.65 -14.49 -7.30
C LEU A 121 -9.41 -13.06 -6.78
N LEU A 122 -8.70 -12.89 -5.67
CA LEU A 122 -8.46 -11.58 -5.06
C LEU A 122 -7.17 -10.90 -5.55
N ALA A 123 -6.14 -11.68 -5.89
CA ALA A 123 -4.83 -11.19 -6.32
C ALA A 123 -4.69 -11.02 -7.84
N ASN A 124 -5.41 -11.82 -8.65
CA ASN A 124 -5.40 -11.74 -10.11
C ASN A 124 -6.68 -11.14 -10.71
N LYS A 125 -7.45 -10.37 -9.94
CA LYS A 125 -8.58 -9.60 -10.47
C LYS A 125 -8.15 -8.21 -10.90
#